data_AF-A0A392SKA8-F1
#
_entry.id   AF-A0A392SKA8-F1
#
_cell.length_a   1.000
_cell.length_b   1.000
_cell.length_c   1.000
_cell.angle_alpha   90.00
_cell.angle_beta   90.00
_cell.angle_gamma   90.00
#
_symmetry.space_group_name_H-M   'P 1'
#
loop_
_entity.id
_entity.type
_entity.pdbx_description
1 polymer ?
#
loop_
_entity_poly.entity_id
_entity_poly.type
_entity_poly.pdbx_seq_one_letter_code
_entity_poly.pdbx_strand_id
1 'polypeptide(L)' 'MMNSFWWGGGRNNKGIRWLAWDRMTQPKGQGGMGFRDLHSFNLAMIAKQGWNIMTRPHTLVARLFKA' A
#
# COMPACT_ATOMS: atom_id res chain seq x y z
N MET A 1 10.57 -4.41 4.22
CA MET A 1 9.85 -5.69 4.40
C MET A 1 9.10 -6.09 3.14
N MET A 2 8.19 -5.26 2.61
CA MET A 2 7.47 -5.56 1.36
C MET A 2 8.40 -5.52 0.13
N ASN A 3 9.16 -4.43 -0.04
CA ASN A 3 10.12 -4.30 -1.15
C ASN A 3 11.17 -5.44 -1.16
N SER A 4 11.73 -5.76 0.01
CA SER A 4 12.65 -6.88 0.20
C SER A 4 12.03 -8.27 0.01
N PHE A 5 10.70 -8.42 0.17
CA PHE A 5 10.01 -9.70 -0.05
C PHE A 5 9.76 -9.96 -1.55
N TRP A 6 9.29 -8.94 -2.27
CA TRP A 6 9.00 -9.04 -3.71
C TRP A 6 10.26 -8.99 -4.58
N TRP A 7 11.22 -8.14 -4.22
CA TRP A 7 12.36 -7.79 -5.07
C TRP A 7 13.72 -8.16 -4.45
N GLY A 8 13.72 -8.76 -3.25
CA GLY A 8 14.97 -9.15 -2.59
C GLY A 8 15.62 -10.35 -3.27
N GLY A 9 16.86 -10.17 -3.73
CA GLY A 9 17.64 -11.25 -4.34
C GLY A 9 19.15 -11.11 -4.29
N GLY A 10 19.81 -12.09 -3.67
CA GLY A 10 21.26 -12.28 -3.71
C GLY A 10 21.72 -13.25 -4.81
N ARG A 11 23.01 -13.61 -4.80
CA ARG A 11 23.75 -14.39 -5.82
C ARG A 11 23.14 -15.73 -6.29
N ASN A 12 22.08 -16.21 -5.64
CA ASN A 12 21.43 -17.50 -5.90
C ASN A 12 19.89 -17.41 -5.97
N ASN A 13 19.35 -16.24 -6.35
CA ASN A 13 17.96 -15.90 -6.07
C ASN A 13 16.91 -16.47 -7.05
N LYS A 14 15.82 -17.00 -6.49
CA LYS A 14 14.68 -17.62 -7.19
C LYS A 14 13.63 -16.61 -7.71
N GLY A 15 14.02 -15.37 -8.00
CA GLY A 15 13.10 -14.35 -8.52
C GLY A 15 11.98 -13.94 -7.54
N ILE A 16 10.86 -13.46 -8.09
CA ILE A 16 9.71 -12.97 -7.32
C ILE A 16 9.14 -14.09 -6.45
N ARG A 17 8.97 -13.83 -5.15
CA ARG A 17 8.29 -14.73 -4.22
C ARG A 17 6.78 -14.58 -4.36
N TRP A 18 6.18 -15.47 -5.15
CA TRP A 18 4.73 -15.53 -5.30
C TRP A 18 4.08 -16.20 -4.09
N LEU A 19 3.14 -15.49 -3.46
CA LEU A 19 2.20 -16.03 -2.49
C LEU A 19 0.81 -15.45 -2.80
N ALA A 20 -0.26 -16.19 -2.53
CA ALA A 20 -1.61 -15.68 -2.68
C ALA A 20 -1.81 -14.43 -1.78
N TRP A 21 -2.42 -13.38 -2.34
CA TRP A 21 -2.61 -12.09 -1.68
C TRP A 21 -3.27 -12.23 -0.30
N ASP A 22 -4.33 -13.03 -0.22
CA ASP A 22 -5.09 -13.27 1.02
C ASP A 22 -4.25 -13.89 2.15
N ARG A 23 -3.21 -14.66 1.82
CA ARG A 23 -2.28 -15.18 2.84
C ARG A 23 -1.25 -14.14 3.27
N MET A 24 -0.89 -13.22 2.39
CA MET A 24 0.05 -12.15 2.73
C MET A 24 -0.59 -11.13 3.67
N THR A 25 -1.89 -10.91 3.51
CA THR A 25 -2.65 -9.93 4.31
C THR A 25 -3.07 -10.44 5.68
N GLN A 26 -3.04 -11.76 5.91
CA GLN A 26 -3.33 -12.32 7.22
C GLN A 26 -2.36 -11.80 8.30
N PRO A 27 -2.85 -11.60 9.54
CA PRO A 27 -1.99 -11.25 10.67
C PRO A 27 -0.86 -12.26 10.89
N LYS A 28 0.29 -11.80 11.38
CA LYS A 28 1.42 -12.68 11.69
C LYS A 28 1.06 -13.77 12.71
N GLY A 29 0.21 -13.45 13.69
CA GLY A 29 -0.28 -14.41 14.68
C GLY A 29 -1.19 -15.51 14.10
N GLN A 30 -1.66 -15.35 12.86
CA GLN A 30 -2.49 -16.32 12.15
C GLN A 30 -1.71 -17.01 11.01
N GLY A 31 -0.39 -16.85 10.94
CA GLY A 31 0.46 -17.47 9.92
C GLY A 31 0.60 -16.68 8.62
N GLY A 32 0.06 -15.45 8.55
CA GLY A 32 0.28 -14.54 7.44
C GLY A 32 1.52 -13.64 7.61
N MET A 33 1.73 -12.72 6.68
CA MET A 33 2.86 -11.78 6.74
C MET A 33 2.52 -10.45 7.44
N GLY A 34 1.25 -10.23 7.77
CA GLY A 34 0.75 -8.99 8.34
C GLY A 34 0.85 -7.81 7.38
N PHE A 35 0.87 -8.05 6.06
CA PHE A 35 0.73 -6.98 5.10
C PHE A 35 -0.70 -6.46 5.12
N ARG A 36 -0.89 -5.18 4.82
CA ARG A 36 -2.24 -4.63 4.72
C ARG A 36 -2.81 -5.00 3.37
N ASP A 37 -4.11 -5.25 3.32
CA ASP A 37 -4.81 -5.37 2.05
C ASP A 37 -4.57 -4.11 1.21
N LEU A 38 -3.90 -4.26 0.06
CA LEU A 38 -3.44 -3.13 -0.74
C LEU A 38 -4.62 -2.36 -1.33
N HIS A 39 -5.70 -3.06 -1.67
CA HIS A 39 -6.90 -2.43 -2.19
C HIS A 39 -7.52 -1.50 -1.13
N SER A 40 -7.76 -2.02 0.07
CA SER A 40 -8.29 -1.28 1.21
C SER A 40 -7.35 -0.15 1.65
N PHE A 41 -6.04 -0.40 1.64
CA PHE A 41 -5.02 0.60 1.94
C PHE A 41 -5.02 1.74 0.91
N ASN A 42 -5.11 1.42 -0.38
CA ASN A 42 -5.19 2.40 -1.45
C ASN A 42 -6.47 3.22 -1.34
N LEU A 43 -7.61 2.58 -1.08
CA LEU A 43 -8.89 3.26 -0.84
C LEU A 43 -8.78 4.23 0.33
N ALA A 44 -8.17 3.82 1.44
CA ALA A 44 -7.95 4.68 2.61
C ALA A 44 -7.02 5.87 2.28
N MET A 45 -5.98 5.65 1.46
CA MET A 45 -5.11 6.74 0.99
C MET A 45 -5.87 7.73 0.11
N ILE A 46 -6.67 7.25 -0.84
CA ILE A 46 -7.52 8.10 -1.70
C ILE A 46 -8.48 8.92 -0.84
N ALA A 47 -9.18 8.28 0.10
CA ALA A 47 -10.08 8.96 1.02
C ALA A 47 -9.36 10.04 1.84
N LYS A 48 -8.14 9.75 2.34
CA LYS A 48 -7.31 10.73 3.03
C LYS A 48 -6.93 11.91 2.12
N GLN A 49 -6.61 11.67 0.85
CA GLN A 49 -6.31 12.75 -0.09
C GLN A 49 -7.56 13.59 -0.39
N GLY A 50 -8.71 12.96 -0.62
CA GLY A 50 -9.99 13.66 -0.79
C GLY A 50 -10.33 14.53 0.43
N TRP A 51 -10.17 13.99 1.63
CA TRP A 51 -10.34 14.74 2.88
C TRP A 51 -9.39 15.94 2.96
N ASN A 52 -8.12 15.77 2.57
CA ASN A 52 -7.15 16.87 2.57
C ASN A 52 -7.51 17.96 1.58
N ILE A 53 -8.01 17.60 0.40
CA ILE A 53 -8.46 18.57 -0.62
C ILE A 53 -9.62 19.40 -0.07
N MET A 54 -10.58 18.75 0.58
CA MET A 54 -11.75 19.43 1.17
C MET A 54 -11.38 20.33 2.37
N THR A 55 -10.49 19.86 3.25
CA THR A 55 -10.15 20.55 4.50
C THR A 55 -9.02 21.58 4.37
N ARG A 56 -8.19 21.50 3.31
CA ARG A 56 -7.04 22.38 3.09
C ARG A 56 -7.09 23.04 1.70
N PRO A 57 -8.03 23.99 1.50
CA PRO A 57 -8.32 24.57 0.18
C PRO A 57 -7.17 25.42 -0.39
N HIS A 58 -6.20 25.82 0.43
CA HIS A 58 -5.04 26.63 0.05
C HIS A 58 -3.86 25.80 -0.46
N THR A 59 -3.92 24.47 -0.37
CA THR A 59 -2.88 23.61 -0.97
C THR A 59 -2.90 23.72 -2.49
N LEU A 60 -1.74 23.58 -3.14
CA LEU A 60 -1.65 23.64 -4.60
C LEU A 60 -2.62 22.66 -5.28
N VAL A 61 -2.68 21.44 -4.75
CA VAL A 61 -3.56 20.38 -5.25
C VAL A 61 -5.03 20.76 -5.11
N ALA A 62 -5.46 21.27 -3.94
CA ALA A 62 -6.85 21.69 -3.77
C ALA A 62 -7.23 22.88 -4.67
N ARG A 63 -6.30 23.81 -4.89
CA ARG A 63 -6.50 24.93 -5.82
C ARG A 63 -6.61 24.46 -7.27
N LEU A 64 -5.82 23.46 -7.66
CA LEU A 64 -5.87 22.85 -8.99
C LEU A 64 -7.22 22.16 -9.24
N PHE A 65 -7.73 21.41 -8.26
CA PHE A 65 -9.02 20.71 -8.38
C PHE A 65 -10.26 21.59 -8.20
N LYS A 66 -10.09 22.86 -7.78
CA LYS A 66 -11.19 23.83 -7.65
C LYS A 66 -11.46 24.62 -8.94
N ALA A 67 -10.49 24.64 -9.86
CA ALA A 67 -10.59 25.29 -11.17
C ALA A 67 -11.46 24.46 -12.12
#